data_AF-A0A662HU44-F1
#
_entry.id   AF-A0A662HU44-F1
#
_cell.length_a   1.000
_cell.length_b   1.000
_cell.length_c   1.000
_cell.angle_alpha   90.00
_cell.angle_beta   90.00
_cell.angle_gamma   90.00
#
_symmetry.space_group_name_H-M   'P 1'
#
loop_
_entity.id
_entity.type
_entity.pdbx_description
1 polymer ?
#
loop_
_entity_poly.entity_id
_entity_poly.type
_entity_poly.pdbx_seq_one_letter_code
_entity_poly.pdbx_strand_id
1 'polypeptide(L)'
;MVYLKKVSLYIDEKLWIKFKELVLRKHGTLRKLSDEVESLLRTFLIDEEVEQALKRMDVDIEALISPEEVKRGRPELRGPPSEDLIREMRGRRIAEGIP
;
A
#
# COMPACT_ATOMS: atom_id res chain seq x y z
N MET A 1 4.67 -25.82 -12.09
CA MET A 1 3.23 -25.99 -12.33
C MET A 1 2.52 -25.74 -11.00
N VAL A 2 1.84 -24.61 -10.84
CA VAL A 2 1.12 -24.29 -9.59
C VAL A 2 -0.20 -25.05 -9.61
N TYR A 3 -0.32 -26.09 -8.80
CA TYR A 3 -1.59 -26.80 -8.63
C TYR A 3 -2.52 -25.95 -7.76
N LEU A 4 -3.39 -25.16 -8.41
CA LEU A 4 -4.48 -24.48 -7.73
C LEU A 4 -5.52 -25.52 -7.29
N LYS A 5 -5.55 -25.83 -5.99
CA LYS A 5 -6.64 -26.62 -5.40
C LYS A 5 -7.90 -25.77 -5.42
N LYS A 6 -9.01 -26.35 -5.89
CA LYS A 6 -10.33 -25.71 -5.77
C LYS A 6 -10.76 -25.72 -4.31
N VAL A 7 -11.23 -24.58 -3.84
CA VAL A 7 -11.72 -24.38 -2.47
C VAL A 7 -13.14 -23.83 -2.55
N SER A 8 -13.99 -24.24 -1.61
CA SER A 8 -15.35 -23.73 -1.45
C SER A 8 -15.43 -22.87 -0.20
N LEU A 9 -16.08 -21.71 -0.30
CA LEU A 9 -16.30 -20.77 0.79
C LEU A 9 -17.80 -20.58 0.96
N TYR A 10 -18.27 -20.53 2.21
CA TYR A 10 -19.66 -20.19 2.53
C TYR A 10 -19.73 -18.71 2.93
N ILE A 11 -20.49 -17.93 2.17
CA ILE A 11 -20.61 -16.48 2.32
C ILE A 11 -22.10 -16.15 2.29
N ASP A 12 -22.52 -15.17 3.10
CA ASP A 12 -23.87 -14.61 3.03
C ASP A 12 -24.20 -14.18 1.59
N GLU A 13 -25.38 -14.58 1.11
CA GLU A 13 -25.78 -14.37 -0.28
C GLU A 13 -25.88 -12.88 -0.64
N LYS A 14 -26.42 -12.06 0.27
CA LYS A 14 -26.58 -10.62 0.02
C LYS A 14 -25.22 -9.94 -0.06
N LEU A 15 -24.29 -10.32 0.81
CA LEU A 15 -22.91 -9.84 0.77
C LEU A 15 -22.20 -10.28 -0.52
N TRP A 16 -22.37 -11.54 -0.92
CA TRP A 16 -21.77 -12.07 -2.14
C TRP A 16 -22.26 -11.36 -3.40
N ILE A 17 -23.55 -11.03 -3.49
CA ILE A 17 -24.11 -10.25 -4.60
C ILE A 17 -23.45 -8.88 -4.70
N LYS A 18 -23.38 -8.14 -3.58
CA LYS A 18 -22.72 -6.82 -3.54
C LYS A 18 -21.25 -6.90 -3.94
N PHE A 19 -20.55 -7.94 -3.48
CA PHE A 19 -19.14 -8.15 -3.86
C PHE A 19 -19.00 -8.39 -5.38
N LYS A 20 -19.85 -9.23 -5.99
CA LYS A 20 -19.85 -9.43 -7.44
C LYS A 20 -20.08 -8.12 -8.21
N GLU A 21 -20.99 -7.28 -7.74
CA GLU A 21 -21.23 -5.96 -8.35
C GLU A 21 -19.99 -5.07 -8.31
N LEU A 22 -19.26 -5.06 -7.18
CA LEU A 22 -18.01 -4.32 -7.05
C LEU A 22 -16.94 -4.83 -8.01
N VAL A 23 -16.77 -6.15 -8.10
CA VAL A 23 -15.82 -6.78 -9.05
C VAL A 23 -16.18 -6.44 -10.49
N LEU A 24 -17.48 -6.50 -10.84
CA LEU A 24 -17.95 -6.14 -12.17
C LEU A 24 -17.72 -4.65 -12.48
N ARG A 25 -17.95 -3.75 -11.53
CA ARG A 25 -17.67 -2.31 -11.69
C ARG A 25 -16.18 -2.04 -11.87
N LYS A 26 -15.31 -2.75 -11.14
CA LYS A 26 -13.85 -2.57 -11.18
C LYS A 26 -13.22 -3.10 -12.47
N HIS A 27 -13.64 -4.28 -12.92
CA HIS A 27 -12.97 -4.99 -14.03
C HIS A 27 -13.80 -5.11 -15.31
N GLY A 28 -15.08 -4.72 -15.27
CA GLY A 28 -16.03 -4.95 -16.37
C GLY A 28 -16.40 -6.43 -16.57
N THR A 29 -15.92 -7.34 -15.72
CA THR A 29 -16.16 -8.78 -15.85
C THR A 29 -16.11 -9.51 -14.49
N LEU A 30 -16.88 -10.59 -14.38
CA LEU A 30 -16.84 -11.50 -13.22
C LEU A 30 -15.75 -12.57 -13.31
N ARG A 31 -15.01 -12.66 -14.43
CA ARG A 31 -13.88 -13.61 -14.57
C ARG A 31 -12.77 -13.38 -13.55
N LYS A 32 -12.76 -12.20 -12.92
CA LYS A 32 -11.81 -11.78 -11.87
C LYS A 32 -12.29 -12.02 -10.45
N LEU A 33 -13.41 -12.70 -10.25
CA LEU A 33 -13.93 -13.00 -8.91
C LEU A 33 -12.94 -13.78 -8.04
N SER A 34 -12.35 -14.84 -8.58
CA SER A 34 -11.38 -15.66 -7.83
C SER A 34 -10.15 -14.83 -7.44
N ASP A 35 -9.63 -14.02 -8.38
CA ASP A 35 -8.48 -13.16 -8.15
C ASP A 35 -8.75 -12.13 -7.04
N GLU A 36 -9.95 -11.53 -7.01
CA GLU A 36 -10.33 -10.55 -5.99
C GLU A 36 -10.59 -11.18 -4.62
N VAL A 37 -11.19 -12.38 -4.57
CA VAL A 37 -11.33 -13.14 -3.31
C VAL A 37 -9.95 -13.50 -2.77
N GLU A 38 -9.04 -13.99 -3.63
CA GLU A 38 -7.68 -14.31 -3.23
C GLU A 38 -6.91 -13.07 -2.78
N SER A 39 -7.03 -11.95 -3.50
CA SER A 39 -6.40 -10.69 -3.11
C SER A 39 -6.91 -10.22 -1.75
N LEU A 40 -8.21 -10.32 -1.49
CA LEU A 40 -8.79 -9.92 -0.22
C LEU A 40 -8.26 -10.79 0.93
N LEU A 41 -8.22 -12.12 0.74
CA LEU A 41 -7.62 -13.03 1.72
C LEU A 41 -6.14 -12.74 1.95
N ARG A 42 -5.38 -12.47 0.87
CA ARG A 42 -3.96 -12.10 0.97
C ARG A 42 -3.77 -10.80 1.73
N THR A 43 -4.60 -9.78 1.53
CA THR A 43 -4.49 -8.53 2.29
C THR A 43 -4.63 -8.78 3.79
N PHE A 44 -5.61 -9.60 4.22
CA PHE A 44 -5.77 -9.93 5.64
C PHE A 44 -4.61 -10.77 6.20
N LEU A 45 -4.03 -11.65 5.39
CA LEU A 45 -2.89 -12.48 5.79
C LEU A 45 -1.56 -11.71 5.76
N ILE A 46 -1.42 -10.71 4.89
CA ILE A 46 -0.21 -9.87 4.82
C ILE A 46 -0.07 -9.06 6.10
N ASP A 47 -1.16 -8.55 6.67
CA ASP A 47 -1.10 -7.85 7.96
C ASP A 47 -0.58 -8.79 9.06
N GLU A 48 -1.04 -10.04 9.11
CA GLU A 48 -0.50 -11.06 10.01
C GLU A 48 0.96 -11.43 9.71
N GLU A 49 1.36 -11.57 8.45
CA GLU A 49 2.73 -11.90 8.05
C GLU A 49 3.72 -10.76 8.37
N VAL A 50 3.31 -9.52 8.11
CA VAL A 50 4.09 -8.31 8.44
C VAL A 50 4.21 -8.20 9.96
N GLU A 51 3.12 -8.41 10.69
CA GLU A 51 3.12 -8.38 12.15
C GLU A 51 4.04 -9.49 12.72
N GLN A 52 3.95 -10.71 12.20
CA GLN A 52 4.83 -11.81 12.60
C GLN A 52 6.29 -11.57 12.23
N ALA A 53 6.57 -10.98 11.06
CA ALA A 53 7.93 -10.65 10.63
C ALA A 53 8.56 -9.58 11.53
N LEU A 54 7.81 -8.52 11.86
CA LEU A 54 8.26 -7.47 12.78
C LEU A 54 8.49 -8.01 14.20
N LYS A 55 7.59 -8.89 14.70
CA LYS A 55 7.79 -9.64 15.95
C LYS A 55 9.08 -10.47 15.94
N ARG A 56 9.38 -11.16 14.83
CA ARG A 56 10.65 -11.93 14.68
C ARG A 56 11.88 -11.04 14.63
N MET A 57 11.75 -9.79 14.21
CA MET A 57 12.81 -8.78 14.21
C MET A 57 12.97 -8.07 15.56
N ASP A 58 12.24 -8.50 16.60
CA ASP A 58 12.19 -7.85 17.92
C ASP A 58 11.76 -6.37 17.83
N VAL A 59 10.98 -6.04 16.78
CA VAL A 59 10.41 -4.70 16.61
C VAL A 59 9.08 -4.69 17.34
N ASP A 60 8.98 -3.86 18.37
CA ASP A 60 7.75 -3.67 19.12
C ASP A 60 6.72 -2.90 18.27
N ILE A 61 5.66 -3.60 17.87
CA ILE A 61 4.59 -3.08 17.00
C ILE A 61 3.60 -2.25 17.82
N GLU A 62 3.58 -2.44 19.15
CA GLU A 62 2.78 -1.65 20.08
C GLU A 62 3.44 -0.32 20.45
N ALA A 63 4.68 -0.10 20.02
CA ALA A 63 5.32 1.20 20.12
C ALA A 63 4.59 2.19 19.20
N LEU A 64 3.53 2.80 19.73
CA LEU A 64 2.87 3.98 19.18
C LEU A 64 3.87 5.14 19.22
N ILE A 65 4.84 5.14 18.30
CA ILE A 65 5.76 6.25 18.14
C ILE A 65 4.93 7.44 17.70
N SER A 66 4.88 8.47 18.53
CA SER A 66 4.14 9.68 18.20
C SER A 66 4.77 10.37 16.98
N PRO A 67 3.97 11.05 16.13
CA PRO A 67 4.51 11.86 15.04
C PRO A 67 5.62 12.84 15.49
N GLU A 68 5.53 13.35 16.72
CA GLU A 68 6.51 14.21 17.37
C GLU A 68 7.85 13.50 17.65
N GLU A 69 7.83 12.22 18.02
CA GLU A 69 9.04 11.42 18.20
C GLU A 69 9.68 11.07 16.85
N VAL A 70 8.88 10.77 15.84
CA VAL A 70 9.38 10.58 14.46
C VAL A 70 10.05 11.86 13.94
N LYS A 71 9.46 13.04 14.20
CA LYS A 71 10.06 14.33 13.84
C LYS A 71 11.39 14.55 14.55
N ARG A 72 11.48 14.22 15.85
CA ARG A 72 12.72 14.36 16.63
C ARG A 72 13.82 13.40 16.19
N GLY A 73 13.47 12.17 15.79
CA GLY A 73 14.42 11.17 15.30
C GLY A 73 14.81 11.33 13.83
N ARG A 74 14.19 12.26 13.09
CA ARG A 74 14.48 12.46 11.67
C ARG A 74 15.92 13.00 11.52
N PRO A 75 16.79 12.33 10.73
CA PRO A 75 18.12 12.85 10.47
C PRO A 75 18.05 14.17 9.72
N GLU A 76 18.83 15.17 10.16
CA GLU A 76 18.98 16.41 9.43
C GLU A 76 19.75 16.14 8.14
N LEU A 77 19.08 16.38 7.01
CA LEU A 77 19.71 16.24 5.70
C LEU A 77 20.75 17.34 5.54
N ARG A 78 21.97 16.96 5.12
CA ARG A 78 23.02 17.93 4.81
C ARG A 78 22.71 18.61 3.48
N GLY A 79 22.76 19.93 3.47
CA GLY A 79 22.61 20.74 2.27
C GLY A 79 21.44 21.73 2.37
N PRO A 80 21.28 22.58 1.36
CA PRO A 80 20.17 23.51 1.30
C PRO A 80 18.84 22.74 1.23
N PRO A 81 17.75 23.30 1.77
CA PRO A 81 16.41 22.77 1.58
C PRO A 81 16.16 22.44 0.10
N SER A 82 15.51 21.30 -0.16
CA SER A 82 15.16 20.90 -1.52
C SER A 82 14.33 21.96 -2.24
N GLU A 83 13.56 22.76 -1.49
CA GLU A 83 12.82 23.90 -2.01
C GLU A 83 13.73 24.94 -2.66
N ASP A 84 14.86 25.28 -2.03
CA ASP A 84 15.82 26.24 -2.58
C ASP A 84 16.45 25.71 -3.86
N LEU A 85 16.80 24.43 -3.89
CA LEU A 85 17.31 23.76 -5.09
C LEU A 85 16.27 23.76 -6.22
N ILE A 86 15.01 23.45 -5.92
CA ILE A 86 13.92 23.45 -6.91
C ILE A 86 13.66 24.88 -7.42
N ARG A 87 13.71 25.87 -6.55
CA ARG A 87 13.53 27.28 -6.91
C ARG A 87 14.64 27.75 -7.85
N GLU A 88 15.89 27.38 -7.56
CA GLU A 88 17.03 27.68 -8.41
C GLU A 88 16.90 27.00 -9.78
N MET A 89 16.53 25.70 -9.80
CA MET A 89 16.30 24.96 -11.04
C MET A 89 15.21 25.60 -11.91
N ARG A 90 14.11 26.08 -11.30
CA ARG A 90 13.06 26.81 -12.04
C ARG A 90 13.57 28.13 -12.59
N GLY A 91 14.33 28.89 -11.79
CA GLY A 91 14.95 30.13 -12.23
C GLY A 91 15.87 29.93 -13.44
N ARG A 92 16.71 28.88 -13.41
CA ARG A 92 17.57 28.52 -14.54
C ARG A 92 16.77 28.14 -15.78
N ARG A 93 15.71 27.31 -15.66
CA ARG A 93 14.84 26.98 -16.81
C ARG A 93 14.22 28.21 -17.47
N ILE A 94 13.75 29.17 -16.68
CA ILE A 94 13.19 30.43 -17.18
C ILE A 94 14.28 31.26 -17.89
N ALA A 95 15.46 31.36 -17.28
CA ALA A 95 16.57 32.12 -17.85
C ALA A 95 17.15 31.49 -19.13
N GLU A 96 17.17 30.16 -19.21
CA GLU A 96 17.68 29.38 -20.35
C GLU A 96 16.61 29.14 -21.43
N GLY A 97 15.36 29.60 -21.22
CA GLY A 97 14.26 29.45 -22.17
C GLY A 97 13.88 27.99 -22.44
N ILE A 98 14.17 27.09 -21.50
CA ILE A 98 13.86 25.67 -21.61
C ILE A 98 12.36 25.50 -21.27
N PRO A 99 11.53 24.95 -22.18
CA PRO A 99 10.11 24.75 -21.95
C PRO A 99 9.79 23.85 -20.75
#